data_AF-A0AAV8XEJ1-F1
#
_entry.id   AF-A0AAV8XEJ1-F1
#
_cell.length_a   1.000
_cell.length_b   1.000
_cell.length_c   1.000
_cell.angle_alpha   90.00
_cell.angle_beta   90.00
_cell.angle_gamma   90.00
#
_symmetry.space_group_name_H-M   'P 1'
#
loop_
_entity.id
_entity.type
_entity.pdbx_description
1 polymer ?
#
loop_
_entity_poly.entity_id
_entity_poly.type
_entity_poly.pdbx_seq_one_letter_code
_entity_poly.pdbx_strand_id
1 'polypeptide(L)' 'MIEPDIMKSDTNYRLAIPPAERLAVTLRFLATGNSYHSLMYTFKISRQCISNFIPEVCDAIIKALKDNVKYGKM' A
#
# COMPACT_ATOMS: atom_id res chain seq x y z
N MET A 1 -14.37 -2.70 2.57
CA MET A 1 -13.64 -1.42 2.46
C MET A 1 -12.24 -1.65 3.02
N ILE A 2 -11.18 -1.17 2.34
CA ILE A 2 -9.78 -1.47 2.69
C ILE A 2 -9.17 -0.47 3.68
N GLU A 3 -9.67 0.77 3.70
CA GLU A 3 -9.17 1.86 4.54
C GLU A 3 -8.91 1.51 6.02
N PRO A 4 -9.81 0.83 6.76
CA PRO A 4 -9.56 0.52 8.17
C PRO A 4 -8.33 -0.39 8.39
N ASP A 5 -7.97 -1.21 7.40
CA ASP A 5 -6.82 -2.12 7.50
C ASP A 5 -5.47 -1.42 7.19
N ILE A 6 -5.50 -0.26 6.52
CA ILE A 6 -4.30 0.47 6.08
C ILE A 6 -4.19 1.89 6.67
N MET A 7 -5.08 2.26 7.58
CA MET A 7 -5.00 3.52 8.31
C MET A 7 -3.95 3.42 9.43
N LYS A 8 -3.19 4.49 9.67
CA LYS A 8 -2.29 4.63 10.81
C LYS A 8 -2.63 5.92 11.55
N SER A 9 -2.34 5.94 12.84
CA SER A 9 -2.53 7.12 13.68
C SER A 9 -1.40 8.12 13.50
N ASP A 10 -1.74 9.39 13.64
CA ASP A 10 -0.76 10.47 13.75
C ASP A 10 0.07 10.32 15.02
N THR A 11 1.29 10.83 14.98
CA THR A 11 2.19 10.88 16.13
C THR A 11 2.56 12.32 16.43
N ASN A 12 3.08 12.58 17.63
CA ASN A 12 3.55 13.92 18.03
C ASN A 12 4.67 14.49 17.14
N TYR A 13 5.36 13.64 16.38
CA TYR A 13 6.49 14.03 15.53
C TYR A 13 6.17 14.06 14.04
N ARG A 14 5.18 13.28 13.59
CA ARG A 14 4.84 13.13 12.17
C ARG A 14 3.39 12.68 11.98
N LEU A 15 2.73 13.30 10.99
CA LEU A 15 1.44 12.86 10.47
C LEU A 15 1.58 11.54 9.70
N ALA A 16 0.59 10.66 9.86
CA ALA A 16 0.49 9.44 9.11
C ALA A 16 0.27 9.73 7.62
N ILE A 17 0.82 8.88 6.76
CA ILE A 17 0.52 8.94 5.33
C ILE A 17 -0.95 8.52 5.15
N PRO A 18 -1.78 9.31 4.46
CA PRO A 18 -3.18 8.99 4.24
C PRO A 18 -3.36 7.60 3.62
N PRO A 19 -4.39 6.84 4.02
CA PRO A 19 -4.63 5.49 3.52
C PRO A 19 -4.79 5.46 1.99
N ALA A 20 -5.43 6.48 1.40
CA ALA A 20 -5.57 6.62 -0.04
C ALA A 20 -4.21 6.75 -0.76
N GLU A 21 -3.27 7.50 -0.18
CA GLU A 21 -1.93 7.68 -0.75
C GLU A 21 -1.09 6.42 -0.64
N ARG A 22 -1.15 5.73 0.52
CA ARG A 22 -0.53 4.40 0.69
C ARG A 22 -1.04 3.42 -0.36
N LEU A 23 -2.36 3.39 -0.59
CA LEU A 23 -2.99 2.54 -1.60
C LEU A 23 -2.52 2.91 -3.01
N ALA A 24 -2.50 4.20 -3.36
CA ALA A 24 -2.06 4.65 -4.67
C ALA A 24 -0.61 4.26 -5.00
N VAL A 25 0.30 4.40 -4.02
CA VAL A 25 1.71 3.99 -4.16
C VAL A 25 1.80 2.48 -4.40
N THR A 26 1.09 1.69 -3.61
CA THR A 26 1.11 0.22 -3.75
C THR A 26 0.52 -0.23 -5.07
N LEU A 27 -0.60 0.35 -5.52
CA LEU A 27 -1.18 0.04 -6.83
C LEU A 27 -0.23 0.41 -7.98
N ARG A 28 0.44 1.57 -7.88
CA ARG A 28 1.46 1.97 -8.86
C ARG A 28 2.62 0.97 -8.88
N PHE A 29 3.08 0.53 -7.72
CA PHE A 29 4.12 -0.50 -7.60
C PHE A 29 3.68 -1.79 -8.30
N LEU A 30 2.50 -2.31 -7.99
CA LEU A 30 1.96 -3.54 -8.56
C LEU A 30 1.74 -3.45 -10.08
N ALA A 31 1.27 -2.30 -10.58
CA ALA A 31 0.99 -2.09 -12.00
C ALA A 31 2.25 -1.90 -12.85
N THR A 32 3.34 -1.36 -12.28
CA THR A 32 4.53 -0.97 -13.06
C THR A 32 5.78 -1.79 -12.76
N GLY A 33 5.85 -2.47 -11.61
CA GLY A 33 7.06 -3.17 -11.16
C GLY A 33 8.25 -2.24 -10.85
N ASN A 34 8.02 -0.93 -10.68
CA ASN A 34 9.07 0.04 -10.41
C ASN A 34 9.78 -0.23 -9.08
N SER A 35 11.07 0.10 -9.00
CA SER A 35 11.80 0.04 -7.73
C SER A 35 11.27 1.07 -6.72
N TYR A 36 11.46 0.80 -5.43
CA TYR A 36 11.11 1.75 -4.36
C TYR A 36 11.81 3.10 -4.52
N HIS A 37 12.99 3.14 -5.17
CA HIS A 37 13.71 4.40 -5.43
C HIS A 37 12.95 5.30 -6.41
N SER A 38 12.42 4.72 -7.48
CA SER A 38 11.61 5.44 -8.45
C SER A 38 10.33 5.99 -7.82
N LEU A 39 9.68 5.17 -6.98
CA LEU A 39 8.47 5.59 -6.25
C LEU A 39 8.76 6.70 -5.23
N MET A 40 9.92 6.68 -4.57
CA MET A 40 10.33 7.73 -3.64
C MET A 40 10.36 9.10 -4.30
N TYR A 41 10.93 9.23 -5.51
CA TYR A 41 10.95 10.51 -6.21
C TYR A 41 9.56 10.93 -6.69
N THR A 42 8.72 9.97 -7.09
CA THR A 42 7.38 10.24 -7.62
C THR A 42 6.42 10.72 -6.52
N PHE A 43 6.39 10.02 -5.39
CA PHE A 43 5.44 10.29 -4.31
C PHE A 43 6.05 11.09 -3.15
N LYS A 44 7.35 11.40 -3.19
CA LYS A 44 8.08 12.12 -2.14
C LYS A 44 8.00 11.45 -0.76
N ILE A 45 7.90 10.12 -0.75
CA ILE A 45 7.91 9.29 0.47
C ILE A 45 9.21 8.50 0.51
N SER A 46 9.87 8.45 1.68
CA SER A 46 11.14 7.74 1.81
C SER A 46 11.03 6.27 1.43
N ARG A 47 12.08 5.73 0.79
CA ARG A 47 12.16 4.30 0.41
C ARG A 47 11.89 3.36 1.57
N GLN A 48 12.39 3.68 2.76
CA GLN A 48 12.19 2.87 3.96
C GLN A 48 10.70 2.81 4.33
N CYS A 49 10.00 3.93 4.26
CA CYS A 49 8.58 3.97 4.55
C CYS A 49 7.77 3.18 3.51
N ILE A 50 8.07 3.36 2.22
CA ILE A 50 7.47 2.58 1.11
C ILE A 50 7.68 1.08 1.32
N SER A 51 8.90 0.66 1.64
CA SER A 51 9.23 -0.74 1.88
C SER A 51 8.46 -1.34 3.05
N ASN A 52 8.14 -0.54 4.07
CA ASN A 52 7.40 -1.01 5.24
C ASN A 52 5.91 -1.17 4.95
N PHE A 53 5.30 -0.19 4.26
CA PHE A 53 3.85 -0.20 4.11
C PHE A 53 3.35 -0.99 2.90
N ILE A 54 4.14 -1.18 1.85
CA ILE A 54 3.69 -1.93 0.65
C ILE A 54 3.22 -3.34 1.02
N PRO A 55 3.98 -4.14 1.80
CA PRO A 55 3.53 -5.46 2.24
C PRO A 55 2.21 -5.40 3.04
N GLU A 56 2.09 -4.46 3.99
CA GLU A 56 0.85 -4.28 4.77
C GLU A 56 -0.37 -4.00 3.89
N VAL A 57 -0.19 -3.17 2.85
CA VAL A 57 -1.28 -2.83 1.92
C VAL A 57 -1.60 -4.02 1.01
N CYS A 58 -0.60 -4.79 0.57
CA CYS A 58 -0.82 -6.02 -0.19
C CYS A 58 -1.66 -7.02 0.61
N ASP A 59 -1.34 -7.24 1.89
CA ASP A 59 -2.11 -8.14 2.75
C ASP A 59 -3.57 -7.66 2.90
N ALA A 60 -3.77 -6.36 3.08
CA ALA A 60 -5.10 -5.77 3.13
C ALA A 60 -5.88 -5.93 1.81
N ILE A 61 -5.22 -5.82 0.66
CA ILE A 61 -5.83 -6.06 -0.66
C ILE A 61 -6.25 -7.53 -0.78
N ILE A 62 -5.36 -8.47 -0.45
CA ILE A 62 -5.64 -9.91 -0.51
C ILE A 62 -6.83 -10.25 0.38
N LYS A 63 -6.86 -9.73 1.62
CA LYS A 63 -7.98 -9.90 2.54
C LYS A 63 -9.28 -9.36 1.97
N ALA A 64 -9.27 -8.15 1.40
CA ALA A 64 -10.46 -7.52 0.82
C ALA A 64 -10.98 -8.24 -0.43
N LEU A 65 -10.09 -8.85 -1.21
CA LEU A 65 -10.44 -9.56 -2.45
C LEU A 65 -10.70 -11.06 -2.27
N LYS A 66 -10.45 -11.61 -1.07
CA LYS A 66 -10.55 -13.05 -0.79
C LYS A 66 -11.88 -13.67 -1.25
N ASP A 67 -12.99 -12.98 -1.03
CA ASP A 67 -14.33 -13.48 -1.40
C ASP A 67 -14.69 -13.24 -2.88
N ASN A 68 -13.96 -12.34 -3.54
CA ASN A 68 -14.16 -11.97 -4.94
C ASN A 68 -13.34 -12.83 -5.90
N VAL A 69 -12.18 -13.33 -5.45
CA VAL A 69 -11.31 -14.19 -6.24
C VAL A 69 -11.76 -15.64 -6.09
N LYS A 70 -12.69 -16.06 -6.95
CA LYS A 70 -12.95 -17.48 -7.18
C LYS A 70 -11.82 -18.02 -8.03
N TYR A 71 -10.88 -18.74 -7.42
CA TYR A 71 -9.97 -19.58 -8.20
C TYR A 71 -10.84 -20.56 -8.97
N GLY A 72 -10.85 -20.46 -10.30
CA GLY A 72 -11.30 -21.56 -11.14
C GLY A 72 -10.44 -22.74 -10.75
N LYS A 73 -11.02 -23.74 -10.08
CA LYS A 73 -10.36 -25.03 -9.87
C LYS A 73 -9.85 -25.48 -11.25
N MET A 74 -8.53 -25.50 -11.43
CA MET A 74 -7.89 -26.33 -12.45
C MET A 74 -7.91 -27.77 -11.97
#